data_AF-A0A2S1LJ89-F1
#
_entry.id   AF-A0A2S1LJ89-F1
#
_cell.length_a   1.000
_cell.length_b   1.000
_cell.length_c   1.000
_cell.angle_alpha   90.00
_cell.angle_beta   90.00
_cell.angle_gamma   90.00
#
_symmetry.space_group_name_H-M   'P 1'
#
loop_
_entity.id
_entity.type
_entity.pdbx_description
1 polymer ?
#
loop_
_entity_poly.entity_id
_entity_poly.type
_entity_poly.pdbx_seq_one_letter_code
_entity_poly.pdbx_strand_id
1 'polypeptide(L)'
;MKKIVTLLVLFFAVTFSANAQQENSIDTSVKKDVYAAMEYIKITPEKQKDLQKILFDKYRRLEDKTLSDERKNLIAESTLRKIKSIFDTTEIQKLEANPELLNRLIK
;
A
#
# COMPACT_ATOMS: atom_id res chain seq x y z
N MET A 1 -15.05 -23.09 39.33
CA MET A 1 -14.30 -23.47 38.11
C MET A 1 -14.93 -22.98 36.78
N LYS A 2 -15.76 -21.92 36.77
CA LYS A 2 -16.40 -21.40 35.54
C LYS A 2 -15.79 -20.09 35.02
N LYS A 3 -14.96 -19.41 35.83
CA LYS A 3 -14.46 -18.05 35.57
C LYS A 3 -13.09 -18.00 34.88
N ILE A 4 -12.36 -19.12 34.84
CA ILE A 4 -11.03 -19.18 34.20
C ILE A 4 -11.15 -19.37 32.68
N VAL A 5 -12.15 -20.12 32.22
CA VAL A 5 -12.39 -20.35 30.79
C VAL A 5 -12.73 -19.05 30.06
N THR A 6 -13.48 -18.14 30.69
CA THR A 6 -13.84 -16.84 30.10
C THR A 6 -12.64 -15.92 29.88
N LEU A 7 -11.64 -15.96 30.77
CA LEU A 7 -10.43 -15.14 30.62
C LEU A 7 -9.57 -15.61 29.43
N LEU A 8 -9.54 -16.93 29.18
CA LEU A 8 -8.72 -17.52 28.13
C LEU A 8 -9.32 -17.28 26.73
N VAL A 9 -10.64 -17.23 26.60
CA VAL A 9 -11.34 -16.88 25.33
C VAL A 9 -11.10 -15.42 24.93
N LEU A 10 -10.96 -14.50 25.90
CA LEU A 10 -10.76 -13.08 25.61
C LEU A 10 -9.38 -12.80 24.95
N PHE A 11 -8.34 -13.56 25.31
CA PHE A 11 -7.00 -13.40 24.71
C PHE A 11 -6.92 -13.92 23.26
N PHE A 12 -7.72 -14.92 22.89
CA PHE A 12 -7.74 -15.43 21.51
C PHE A 12 -8.49 -14.51 20.53
N ALA A 13 -9.46 -13.71 21.01
CA ALA A 13 -10.19 -12.78 20.14
C ALA A 13 -9.31 -11.62 19.65
N VAL A 14 -8.37 -11.14 20.47
CA VAL A 14 -7.53 -9.97 20.16
C VAL A 14 -6.50 -10.25 19.08
N THR A 15 -6.00 -11.49 18.96
CA THR A 15 -4.97 -11.83 17.96
C THR A 15 -5.50 -11.84 16.52
N PHE A 16 -6.79 -12.17 16.32
CA PHE A 16 -7.42 -12.10 15.00
C PHE A 16 -7.82 -10.67 14.62
N SER A 17 -8.24 -9.85 15.58
CA SER A 17 -8.67 -8.47 15.31
C SER A 17 -7.52 -7.56 14.86
N ALA A 18 -6.29 -7.78 15.35
CA ALA A 18 -5.13 -6.97 14.96
C ALA A 18 -4.80 -7.09 13.46
N ASN A 19 -4.86 -8.31 12.90
CA ASN A 19 -4.59 -8.54 11.48
C ASN A 19 -5.66 -7.90 10.57
N ALA A 20 -6.94 -7.97 10.95
CA ALA A 20 -8.03 -7.34 10.19
C ALA A 20 -7.99 -5.80 10.27
N GLN A 21 -7.61 -5.23 11.41
CA GLN A 21 -7.44 -3.77 11.56
C GLN A 21 -6.31 -3.25 10.67
N GLN A 22 -5.24 -4.03 10.54
CA GLN A 22 -4.06 -3.70 9.74
C GLN A 22 -4.38 -3.70 8.23
N GLU A 23 -5.03 -4.74 7.72
CA GLU A 23 -5.42 -4.83 6.30
C GLU A 23 -6.35 -3.67 5.89
N ASN A 24 -7.32 -3.30 6.75
CA ASN A 24 -8.19 -2.15 6.51
C ASN A 24 -7.43 -0.81 6.41
N SER A 25 -6.33 -0.66 7.16
CA SER A 25 -5.49 0.55 7.12
C SER A 25 -4.67 0.65 5.83
N ILE A 26 -4.16 -0.48 5.34
CA ILE A 26 -3.50 -0.58 4.04
C ILE A 26 -4.48 -0.23 2.93
N ASP A 27 -5.65 -0.86 2.92
CA ASP A 27 -6.68 -0.63 1.89
C ASP A 27 -7.11 0.82 1.79
N THR A 28 -7.25 1.49 2.94
CA THR A 28 -7.57 2.91 2.99
C THR A 28 -6.47 3.76 2.36
N SER A 29 -5.20 3.44 2.67
CA SER A 29 -4.04 4.16 2.14
C SER A 29 -3.87 3.93 0.64
N VAL A 30 -4.03 2.68 0.18
CA VAL A 30 -4.05 2.31 -1.24
C VAL A 30 -5.12 3.09 -2.00
N LYS A 31 -6.38 3.09 -1.51
CA LYS A 31 -7.47 3.82 -2.17
C LYS A 31 -7.16 5.31 -2.30
N LYS A 32 -6.66 5.94 -1.24
CA LYS A 32 -6.29 7.37 -1.25
C LYS A 32 -5.21 7.69 -2.29
N ASP A 33 -4.22 6.83 -2.43
CA ASP A 33 -3.11 7.02 -3.36
C ASP A 33 -3.52 6.76 -4.81
N VAL A 34 -4.37 5.76 -5.04
CA VAL A 34 -4.96 5.50 -6.36
C VAL A 34 -5.81 6.67 -6.80
N TYR A 35 -6.67 7.21 -5.93
CA TYR A 35 -7.46 8.40 -6.27
C TYR A 35 -6.59 9.61 -6.56
N ALA A 36 -5.55 9.84 -5.77
CA ALA A 36 -4.58 10.90 -6.05
C ALA A 36 -3.92 10.71 -7.43
N ALA A 37 -3.61 9.47 -7.85
CA ALA A 37 -3.10 9.24 -9.20
C ALA A 37 -4.16 9.50 -10.30
N MET A 38 -5.40 9.09 -10.07
CA MET A 38 -6.52 9.28 -11.02
C MET A 38 -6.86 10.75 -11.29
N GLU A 39 -6.55 11.66 -10.36
CA GLU A 39 -6.71 13.10 -10.55
C GLU A 39 -5.74 13.68 -11.58
N TYR A 40 -4.59 13.03 -11.84
CA TYR A 40 -3.52 13.55 -12.70
C TYR A 40 -3.35 12.77 -13.99
N ILE A 41 -3.63 11.47 -13.97
CA ILE A 41 -3.51 10.58 -15.12
C ILE A 41 -4.80 9.81 -15.36
N LYS A 42 -5.10 9.55 -16.64
CA LYS A 42 -6.25 8.73 -17.00
C LYS A 42 -5.92 7.28 -16.70
N ILE A 43 -6.64 6.69 -15.75
CA ILE A 43 -6.42 5.29 -15.36
C ILE A 43 -7.61 4.46 -15.86
N THR A 44 -7.33 3.42 -16.67
CA THR A 44 -8.35 2.43 -17.06
C THR A 44 -8.66 1.51 -15.87
N PRO A 45 -9.81 0.83 -15.84
CA PRO A 45 -10.11 -0.11 -14.74
C PRO A 45 -9.04 -1.18 -14.52
N GLU A 46 -8.38 -1.64 -15.60
CA GLU A 46 -7.27 -2.58 -15.55
C GLU A 46 -6.03 -1.96 -14.88
N LYS A 47 -5.57 -0.80 -15.36
CA LYS A 47 -4.45 -0.06 -14.75
C LYS A 47 -4.73 0.30 -13.29
N GLN A 48 -5.99 0.58 -12.95
CA GLN A 48 -6.41 0.88 -11.58
C GLN A 48 -6.21 -0.34 -10.68
N LYS A 49 -6.66 -1.52 -11.12
CA LYS A 49 -6.48 -2.78 -10.39
C LYS A 49 -5.00 -3.10 -10.20
N ASP A 50 -4.19 -2.92 -11.25
CA ASP A 50 -2.76 -3.17 -11.16
C ASP A 50 -2.06 -2.19 -10.24
N LEU A 51 -2.41 -0.90 -10.31
CA LEU A 51 -1.90 0.11 -9.39
C LEU A 51 -2.29 -0.20 -7.94
N GLN A 52 -3.53 -0.61 -7.69
CA GLN A 52 -3.99 -1.04 -6.37
C GLN A 52 -3.11 -2.18 -5.82
N LYS A 53 -2.85 -3.20 -6.64
CA LYS A 53 -2.00 -4.34 -6.25
C LYS A 53 -0.56 -3.89 -5.95
N ILE A 54 0.01 -3.04 -6.79
CA ILE A 54 1.37 -2.52 -6.61
C ILE A 54 1.49 -1.74 -5.30
N LEU A 55 0.52 -0.88 -5.01
CA LEU A 55 0.53 -0.07 -3.78
C LEU A 55 0.23 -0.91 -2.55
N PHE A 56 -0.65 -1.91 -2.64
CA PHE A 56 -0.89 -2.85 -1.55
C PHE A 56 0.39 -3.60 -1.17
N ASP A 57 1.10 -4.14 -2.17
CA ASP A 57 2.40 -4.78 -1.97
C ASP A 57 3.43 -3.82 -1.33
N LYS A 58 3.46 -2.55 -1.76
CA LYS A 58 4.32 -1.51 -1.16
C LYS A 58 4.00 -1.36 0.32
N TYR A 59 2.75 -1.03 0.64
CA TYR A 59 2.31 -0.77 2.01
C TYR A 59 2.58 -1.97 2.92
N ARG A 60 2.21 -3.18 2.48
CA ARG A 60 2.46 -4.42 3.22
C ARG A 60 3.94 -4.66 3.51
N ARG A 61 4.84 -4.34 2.57
CA ARG A 61 6.29 -4.45 2.78
C ARG A 61 6.79 -3.41 3.77
N LEU A 62 6.27 -2.19 3.73
CA LEU A 62 6.66 -1.08 4.61
C LEU A 62 6.14 -1.23 6.06
N GLU A 63 5.27 -2.19 6.33
CA GLU A 63 4.83 -2.49 7.70
C GLU A 63 5.95 -3.06 8.57
N ASP A 64 6.98 -3.63 7.95
CA ASP A 64 8.16 -4.10 8.66
C ASP A 64 8.95 -2.89 9.22
N LYS A 65 8.79 -2.68 10.53
CA LYS A 65 9.44 -1.60 11.28
C LYS A 65 10.95 -1.79 11.43
N THR A 66 11.50 -2.93 11.03
CA THR A 66 12.94 -3.24 11.09
C THR A 66 13.70 -2.87 9.80
N LEU A 67 12.99 -2.41 8.78
CA LEU A 67 13.60 -2.04 7.50
C LEU A 67 14.60 -0.89 7.63
N SER A 68 15.81 -1.11 7.11
CA SER A 68 16.78 -0.05 6.86
C SER A 68 16.27 0.92 5.79
N ASP A 69 16.81 2.14 5.77
CA ASP A 69 16.46 3.12 4.73
C ASP A 69 16.90 2.67 3.34
N GLU A 70 18.02 1.94 3.23
CA GLU A 70 18.41 1.29 1.98
C GLU A 70 17.31 0.32 1.50
N ARG A 71 16.73 -0.48 2.41
CA ARG A 71 15.68 -1.42 2.03
C ARG A 71 14.39 -0.70 1.63
N LYS A 72 14.05 0.42 2.27
CA LYS A 72 12.93 1.29 1.86
C LYS A 72 13.15 1.89 0.48
N ASN A 73 14.38 2.33 0.17
CA ASN A 73 14.73 2.83 -1.15
C ASN A 73 14.58 1.74 -2.23
N LEU A 74 15.04 0.52 -1.95
CA LEU A 74 14.83 -0.62 -2.86
C LEU A 74 13.34 -0.95 -3.07
N ILE A 75 12.51 -0.80 -2.02
CA ILE A 75 11.04 -0.91 -2.15
C ILE A 75 10.56 0.17 -3.13
N ALA A 76 10.92 1.44 -2.89
CA ALA A 76 10.49 2.56 -3.71
C ALA A 76 10.90 2.42 -5.18
N GLU A 77 12.14 2.04 -5.47
CA GLU A 77 12.60 1.77 -6.83
C GLU A 77 11.82 0.63 -7.49
N SER A 78 11.57 -0.46 -6.76
CA SER A 78 10.78 -1.58 -7.28
C SER A 78 9.35 -1.17 -7.58
N THR A 79 8.75 -0.33 -6.72
CA THR A 79 7.41 0.22 -6.91
C THR A 79 7.39 1.12 -8.14
N LEU A 80 8.37 2.01 -8.29
CA LEU A 80 8.50 2.88 -9.46
C LEU A 80 8.60 2.07 -10.76
N ARG A 81 9.43 1.03 -10.80
CA ARG A 81 9.55 0.16 -11.99
C ARG A 81 8.22 -0.51 -12.35
N LYS A 82 7.47 -1.00 -11.35
CA LYS A 82 6.15 -1.61 -11.58
C LYS A 82 5.14 -0.57 -12.08
N ILE A 83 5.11 0.64 -11.52
CA ILE A 83 4.27 1.74 -12.00
C ILE A 83 4.60 2.05 -13.46
N LYS A 84 5.89 2.18 -13.81
CA LYS A 84 6.37 2.39 -15.19
C LYS A 84 6.01 1.26 -16.16
N SER A 85 5.71 0.06 -15.67
CA SER A 85 5.30 -1.07 -16.52
C SER A 85 3.82 -1.08 -16.88
N ILE A 86 2.97 -0.36 -16.13
CA ILE A 86 1.51 -0.34 -16.35
C ILE A 86 1.00 0.95 -17.00
N PHE A 87 1.82 2.00 -16.99
CA PHE A 87 1.50 3.30 -17.59
C PHE A 87 2.37 3.56 -18.82
N ASP A 88 1.82 4.29 -19.78
CA ASP A 88 2.55 4.72 -20.96
C ASP A 88 3.51 5.89 -20.67
N THR A 89 4.36 6.23 -21.62
CA THR A 89 5.35 7.29 -21.48
C THR A 89 4.73 8.65 -21.12
N THR A 90 3.54 8.96 -21.66
CA THR A 90 2.88 10.25 -21.41
C THR A 90 2.33 10.33 -19.99
N GLU A 91 1.72 9.24 -19.52
CA GLU A 91 1.22 9.11 -18.14
C GLU A 91 2.37 9.15 -17.12
N ILE A 92 3.48 8.47 -17.41
CA ILE A 92 4.68 8.51 -16.54
C ILE A 92 5.29 9.91 -16.49
N GLN A 93 5.39 10.61 -17.61
CA GLN A 93 5.89 12.00 -17.63
C GLN A 93 5.01 12.93 -16.78
N LYS A 94 3.68 12.75 -16.78
CA LYS A 94 2.77 13.51 -15.92
C LYS A 94 2.99 13.22 -14.44
N LEU A 95 3.23 11.96 -14.07
CA LEU A 95 3.58 11.60 -12.70
C LEU A 95 4.93 12.17 -12.28
N GLU A 96 5.95 12.09 -13.15
CA GLU A 96 7.29 12.64 -12.88
C GLU A 96 7.29 14.18 -12.79
N ALA A 97 6.40 14.84 -13.52
CA ALA A 97 6.17 16.29 -13.42
C ALA A 97 5.50 16.70 -12.09
N ASN A 98 4.98 15.75 -11.31
CA ASN A 98 4.49 15.96 -9.95
C ASN A 98 5.33 15.13 -8.94
N PRO A 99 6.48 15.64 -8.49
CA PRO A 99 7.35 14.92 -7.57
C PRO A 99 6.69 14.57 -6.24
N GLU A 100 5.75 15.38 -5.76
CA GLU A 100 5.03 15.11 -4.51
C GLU A 100 4.15 13.87 -4.67
N LEU A 101 3.35 13.81 -5.73
CA LEU A 101 2.52 12.65 -6.05
C LEU A 101 3.39 11.42 -6.30
N LEU A 102 4.45 11.55 -7.10
CA LEU A 102 5.33 10.41 -7.39
C LEU A 102 5.96 9.85 -6.11
N ASN A 103 6.48 10.72 -5.24
CA ASN A 103 7.05 10.32 -3.96
C ASN A 103 6.00 9.62 -3.10
N ARG A 104 4.77 10.13 -3.05
CA ARG A 104 3.67 9.50 -2.32
C ARG A 104 3.35 8.09 -2.83
N LEU A 105 3.38 7.88 -4.14
CA LEU A 105 3.12 6.57 -4.72
C LEU A 105 4.24 5.56 -4.39
N ILE A 106 5.51 5.98 -4.40
CA ILE A 106 6.64 5.05 -4.30
C ILE A 106 7.23 4.90 -2.90
N LYS A 107 7.13 5.93 -2.04
CA LYS A 107 7.69 5.91 -0.67
C LYS A 107 6.68 5.44 0.37
#